data_AF-A0A7S0G163-F1
#
_entry.id   AF-A0A7S0G163-F1
#
_cell.length_a   1.000
_cell.length_b   1.000
_cell.length_c   1.000
_cell.angle_alpha   90.00
_cell.angle_beta   90.00
_cell.angle_gamma   90.00
#
_symmetry.space_group_name_H-M   'P 1'
#
loop_
_entity.id
_entity.type
_entity.pdbx_description
1 polymer ?
#
loop_
_entity_poly.entity_id
_entity_poly.type
_entity_poly.pdbx_seq_one_letter_code
_entity_poly.pdbx_strand_id
1 'polypeptide(L)'
;FKKAVIAGDYNKMLAIAVKQVANGAQVIDLNFDEGLLDSHAVMRRFCNLLATEPDVARVPFMIDSSKFSVVEEGLQCTQGKCIVNSISLKEGEDAFIRNARIVKRYGAAVVVMAFDEQGQAATMQDKVRICTRAYKILV
;
A
#
# COMPACT_ATOMS: atom_id res chain seq x y z
N PHE A 1 14.65 2.46 8.98
CA PHE A 1 13.28 2.00 9.28
C PHE A 1 13.25 0.55 9.77
N LYS A 2 13.64 -0.46 8.97
CA LYS A 2 13.67 -1.89 9.34
C LYS A 2 14.11 -2.22 10.78
N LYS A 3 15.25 -1.69 11.24
CA LYS A 3 15.75 -1.90 12.62
C LYS A 3 14.75 -1.45 13.70
N ALA A 4 14.03 -0.35 13.48
CA ALA A 4 13.03 0.15 14.41
C ALA A 4 11.77 -0.75 14.43
N VAL A 5 11.34 -1.22 13.25
CA VAL A 5 10.21 -2.16 13.13
C VAL A 5 10.49 -3.47 13.88
N ILE A 6 11.66 -4.09 13.63
CA ILE A 6 12.05 -5.33 14.31
C ILE A 6 12.19 -5.14 15.82
N ALA A 7 12.67 -3.98 16.27
CA ALA A 7 12.78 -3.65 17.68
C ALA A 7 11.44 -3.24 18.34
N GLY A 8 10.35 -3.11 17.57
CA GLY A 8 9.08 -2.58 18.07
C GLY A 8 9.16 -1.10 18.53
N ASP A 9 10.13 -0.35 18.01
CA ASP A 9 10.36 1.05 18.37
C ASP A 9 9.46 1.98 17.52
N TYR A 10 8.19 2.02 17.89
CA TYR A 10 7.17 2.83 17.23
C TYR A 10 7.46 4.34 17.31
N ASN A 11 8.13 4.81 18.36
CA ASN A 11 8.52 6.22 18.50
C ASN A 11 9.52 6.60 17.41
N LYS A 12 10.52 5.75 17.17
CA LYS A 12 11.49 5.96 16.09
C LYS A 12 10.86 5.80 14.71
N MET A 13 9.91 4.88 14.55
CA MET A 13 9.14 4.77 13.30
C MET A 13 8.36 6.05 13.01
N LEU A 14 7.66 6.59 14.01
CA LEU A 14 6.90 7.84 13.90
C LEU A 14 7.83 9.03 13.58
N ALA A 15 8.95 9.16 14.28
CA ALA A 15 9.94 10.21 14.02
C ALA A 15 10.48 10.18 12.58
N ILE A 16 10.64 8.98 11.99
CA ILE A 16 11.02 8.84 10.58
C ILE A 16 9.91 9.37 9.66
N ALA A 17 8.64 9.06 9.93
CA ALA A 17 7.51 9.56 9.15
C ALA A 17 7.39 11.10 9.23
N VAL A 18 7.45 11.67 10.44
CA VAL A 18 7.47 13.13 10.66
C VAL A 18 8.59 13.78 9.87
N LYS A 19 9.80 13.23 9.93
CA LYS A 19 10.95 13.76 9.18
C LYS A 19 10.73 13.72 7.67
N GLN A 20 10.12 12.67 7.14
CA GLN A 20 9.81 12.59 5.70
C GLN A 20 8.84 13.69 5.28
N VAL A 21 7.76 13.92 6.05
CA VAL A 21 6.81 15.00 5.77
C VAL A 21 7.47 16.37 5.89
N ALA A 22 8.28 16.59 6.93
CA ALA A 22 9.04 17.84 7.11
C ALA A 22 10.01 18.10 5.94
N ASN A 23 10.52 17.05 5.31
CA ASN A 23 11.37 17.13 4.12
C ASN A 23 10.58 17.22 2.80
N GLY A 24 9.25 17.38 2.86
CA GLY A 24 8.40 17.62 1.69
C GLY A 24 7.71 16.38 1.11
N ALA A 25 7.75 15.22 1.78
CA ALA A 25 6.97 14.07 1.34
C ALA A 25 5.46 14.38 1.40
N GLN A 26 4.78 14.23 0.26
CA GLN A 26 3.33 14.47 0.12
C GLN A 26 2.49 13.20 0.32
N VAL A 27 3.14 12.04 0.41
CA VAL A 27 2.54 10.72 0.69
C VAL A 27 3.54 9.94 1.53
N ILE A 28 3.07 9.15 2.49
CA ILE A 28 3.91 8.22 3.26
C ILE A 28 3.58 6.79 2.87
N ASP A 29 4.57 6.08 2.33
CA ASP A 29 4.47 4.67 1.98
C ASP A 29 4.80 3.79 3.19
N LEU A 30 3.91 2.82 3.47
CA LEU A 30 3.92 1.98 4.65
C LEU A 30 4.06 0.52 4.24
N ASN A 31 5.27 -0.02 4.39
CA ASN A 31 5.56 -1.43 4.10
C ASN A 31 6.12 -2.15 5.34
N PHE A 32 5.48 -3.27 5.68
CA PHE A 32 5.83 -4.14 6.82
C PHE A 32 5.97 -5.61 6.43
N ASP A 33 6.23 -5.90 5.16
CA ASP A 33 6.48 -7.26 4.70
C ASP A 33 7.84 -7.74 5.19
N GLU A 34 7.85 -8.55 6.24
CA GLU A 34 9.03 -9.16 6.84
C GLU A 34 8.66 -10.53 7.42
N GLY A 35 9.47 -11.56 7.19
CA GLY A 35 9.08 -12.96 7.39
C GLY A 35 8.79 -13.34 8.84
N LEU A 36 9.38 -12.62 9.81
CA LEU A 36 9.21 -12.86 11.24
C LEU A 36 8.22 -11.89 11.90
N LEU A 37 7.62 -10.98 11.13
CA LEU A 37 6.74 -9.93 11.65
C LEU A 37 5.28 -10.29 11.43
N ASP A 38 4.44 -10.00 12.43
CA ASP A 38 3.00 -9.92 12.21
C ASP A 38 2.68 -8.60 11.47
N SER A 39 2.77 -8.63 10.14
CA SER A 39 2.54 -7.45 9.29
C SER A 39 1.13 -6.86 9.47
N HIS A 40 0.12 -7.66 9.80
CA HIS A 40 -1.23 -7.18 10.09
C HIS A 40 -1.24 -6.31 11.35
N ALA A 41 -0.70 -6.83 12.45
CA ALA A 41 -0.66 -6.12 13.72
C ALA A 41 0.15 -4.82 13.62
N VAL A 42 1.28 -4.85 12.92
CA VAL A 42 2.14 -3.67 12.75
C VAL A 42 1.48 -2.63 11.85
N MET A 43 0.88 -3.04 10.73
CA MET A 43 0.17 -2.13 9.83
C MET A 43 -0.97 -1.41 10.58
N ARG A 44 -1.85 -2.16 11.25
CA ARG A 44 -2.94 -1.61 12.08
C ARG A 44 -2.40 -0.62 13.11
N ARG A 45 -1.42 -1.04 13.90
CA ARG A 45 -0.89 -0.23 15.01
C ARG A 45 -0.22 1.04 14.50
N PHE A 46 0.55 0.95 13.43
CA PHE A 46 1.27 2.12 12.92
C PHE A 46 0.34 3.10 12.20
N CYS A 47 -0.65 2.64 11.42
CA CYS A 47 -1.67 3.52 10.83
C CYS A 47 -2.40 4.33 11.91
N ASN A 48 -2.84 3.67 12.99
CA ASN A 48 -3.50 4.33 14.12
C ASN A 48 -2.58 5.34 14.81
N LEU A 49 -1.29 5.01 14.97
CA LEU A 49 -0.32 5.93 15.59
C LEU A 49 -0.08 7.16 14.70
N LEU A 50 0.09 6.98 13.39
CA LEU A 50 0.27 8.10 12.46
C LEU A 50 -0.94 9.04 12.45
N ALA A 51 -2.15 8.51 12.63
CA ALA A 51 -3.37 9.31 12.75
C ALA A 51 -3.39 10.21 13.99
N THR A 52 -2.61 9.89 15.04
CA THR A 52 -2.48 10.74 16.24
C THR A 52 -1.45 11.86 16.10
N GLU A 53 -0.65 11.87 15.04
CA GLU A 53 0.40 12.86 14.79
C GLU A 53 -0.04 13.85 13.70
N PRO A 54 -0.48 15.08 14.04
CA PRO A 54 -1.11 15.99 13.09
C PRO A 54 -0.26 16.32 11.86
N ASP A 55 1.06 16.44 12.03
CA ASP A 55 1.98 16.74 10.93
C ASP A 55 2.05 15.62 9.89
N VAL A 56 1.79 14.38 10.30
CA VAL A 56 1.78 13.21 9.41
C VAL A 56 0.36 12.91 8.92
N ALA A 57 -0.65 13.03 9.77
CA ALA A 57 -2.05 12.75 9.44
C ALA A 57 -2.60 13.65 8.31
N ARG A 58 -1.96 14.79 8.03
CA ARG A 58 -2.34 15.70 6.94
C ARG A 58 -1.98 15.19 5.53
N VAL A 59 -1.12 14.17 5.40
CA VAL A 59 -0.74 13.59 4.10
C VAL A 59 -1.35 12.19 3.92
N PRO A 60 -1.71 11.77 2.69
CA PRO A 60 -2.22 10.42 2.45
C PRO A 60 -1.20 9.33 2.78
N PHE A 61 -1.70 8.18 3.21
CA PHE A 61 -0.90 6.97 3.40
C PHE A 61 -1.02 6.06 2.18
N MET A 62 0.12 5.58 1.69
CA MET A 62 0.21 4.51 0.72
C MET A 62 0.41 3.19 1.47
N ILE A 63 -0.61 2.33 1.45
CA ILE A 63 -0.59 1.05 2.15
C ILE A 63 0.08 0.02 1.24
N ASP A 64 1.31 -0.35 1.57
CA ASP A 64 2.16 -1.21 0.76
C ASP A 64 2.32 -2.61 1.36
N SER A 65 1.84 -3.62 0.63
CA SER A 65 2.10 -5.03 0.94
C SER A 65 1.84 -5.94 -0.26
N SER A 66 2.64 -7.00 -0.35
CA SER A 66 2.41 -8.14 -1.25
C SER A 66 1.22 -9.00 -0.84
N LYS A 67 0.73 -8.89 0.40
CA LYS A 67 -0.44 -9.60 0.92
C LYS A 67 -1.64 -8.66 0.95
N PHE A 68 -2.63 -8.90 0.10
CA PHE A 68 -3.82 -8.04 0.04
C PHE A 68 -4.59 -7.97 1.38
N SER A 69 -4.51 -9.02 2.21
CA SER A 69 -5.09 -9.02 3.55
C SER A 69 -4.47 -7.96 4.48
N VAL A 70 -3.17 -7.69 4.35
CA VAL A 70 -2.47 -6.62 5.10
C VAL A 70 -2.84 -5.26 4.55
N VAL A 71 -3.02 -5.15 3.23
CA VAL A 71 -3.55 -3.93 2.60
C VAL A 71 -4.92 -3.60 3.17
N GLU A 72 -5.84 -4.57 3.17
CA GLU A 72 -7.19 -4.37 3.69
C GLU A 72 -7.19 -3.98 5.18
N GLU A 73 -6.30 -4.55 5.98
CA GLU A 73 -6.07 -4.13 7.37
C GLU A 73 -5.69 -2.65 7.49
N GLY A 74 -4.76 -2.17 6.64
CA GLY A 74 -4.39 -0.76 6.59
C GLY A 74 -5.55 0.15 6.14
N LEU A 75 -6.36 -0.30 5.18
CA LEU A 75 -7.55 0.41 4.71
C LEU A 75 -8.59 0.60 5.83
N GLN A 76 -8.81 -0.42 6.66
CA GLN A 76 -9.75 -0.36 7.79
C GLN A 76 -9.31 0.63 8.88
N CYS A 77 -8.00 0.84 9.03
CA CYS A 77 -7.43 1.67 10.10
C CYS A 77 -7.15 3.11 9.67
N THR A 78 -7.22 3.42 8.38
CA THR A 78 -6.86 4.74 7.87
C THR A 78 -8.11 5.61 7.71
N GLN A 79 -8.06 6.82 8.22
CA GLN A 79 -9.08 7.84 7.97
C GLN A 79 -8.71 8.67 6.74
N GLY A 80 -9.70 8.96 5.89
CA GLY A 80 -9.50 9.68 4.63
C GLY A 80 -9.05 8.78 3.49
N LYS A 81 -8.72 9.40 2.36
CA LYS A 81 -8.39 8.68 1.12
C LYS A 81 -6.93 8.25 1.12
N CYS A 82 -6.70 6.94 1.22
CA CYS A 82 -5.40 6.30 1.08
C CYS A 82 -5.13 5.82 -0.35
N ILE A 83 -3.91 5.33 -0.59
CA ILE A 83 -3.47 4.72 -1.85
C ILE A 83 -3.11 3.26 -1.55
N VAL A 84 -3.69 2.31 -2.29
CA VAL A 84 -3.30 0.91 -2.22
C VAL A 84 -2.08 0.67 -3.10
N ASN A 85 -1.03 0.12 -2.53
CA ASN A 85 0.16 -0.37 -3.23
C ASN A 85 0.33 -1.88 -2.93
N SER A 86 -0.12 -2.78 -3.79
CA SER A 86 -0.73 -2.58 -5.10
C SER A 86 -1.65 -3.75 -5.43
N ILE A 87 -2.29 -3.71 -6.60
CA ILE A 87 -2.94 -4.88 -7.21
C ILE A 87 -2.30 -5.18 -8.56
N SER A 88 -2.47 -6.41 -9.06
CA SER A 88 -1.94 -6.82 -10.36
C SER A 88 -2.75 -7.98 -10.94
N LEU A 89 -2.49 -8.33 -12.21
CA LEU A 89 -3.09 -9.48 -12.89
C LEU A 89 -2.31 -10.79 -12.64
N LYS A 90 -1.30 -10.79 -11.75
CA LYS A 90 -0.45 -11.95 -11.43
C LYS A 90 -1.24 -13.22 -11.09
N GLU A 91 -2.30 -13.07 -10.29
CA GLU A 91 -3.17 -14.17 -9.85
C GLU A 91 -4.40 -14.34 -10.75
N GLY A 92 -4.38 -13.73 -11.93
CA GLY A 92 -5.50 -13.73 -12.87
C GLY A 92 -6.51 -12.61 -12.65
N GLU A 93 -7.43 -12.52 -13.60
CA GLU A 93 -8.41 -11.44 -13.72
C GLU A 93 -9.43 -11.42 -12.57
N ASP A 94 -9.93 -12.57 -12.14
CA ASP A 94 -10.92 -12.66 -11.06
C ASP A 94 -10.37 -12.12 -9.73
N ALA A 95 -9.12 -12.44 -9.41
CA ALA A 95 -8.45 -11.93 -8.22
C ALA A 95 -8.24 -10.41 -8.31
N PHE A 96 -7.81 -9.92 -9.47
CA PHE A 96 -7.65 -8.50 -9.74
C PHE A 96 -8.97 -7.72 -9.58
N ILE A 97 -10.07 -8.21 -10.17
CA ILE A 97 -11.40 -7.60 -10.06
C ILE A 97 -11.91 -7.61 -8.61
N ARG A 98 -11.75 -8.74 -7.90
CA ARG A 98 -12.14 -8.85 -6.48
C ARG A 98 -11.43 -7.81 -5.63
N ASN A 99 -10.11 -7.71 -5.77
CA ASN A 99 -9.30 -6.74 -5.02
C ASN A 99 -9.66 -5.31 -5.42
N ALA A 100 -9.81 -5.00 -6.71
CA ALA A 100 -10.24 -3.69 -7.18
C ALA A 100 -11.62 -3.28 -6.64
N ARG A 101 -12.58 -4.21 -6.54
CA ARG A 101 -13.88 -3.96 -5.91
C ARG A 101 -13.75 -3.64 -4.42
N ILE A 102 -12.84 -4.32 -3.70
CA ILE A 102 -12.53 -3.99 -2.30
C ILE A 102 -11.98 -2.56 -2.22
N VAL A 103 -10.96 -2.23 -3.02
CA VAL A 103 -10.36 -0.88 -3.03
C VAL A 103 -11.40 0.20 -3.34
N LYS A 104 -12.27 -0.03 -4.33
CA LYS A 104 -13.38 0.87 -4.67
C LYS A 104 -14.37 1.05 -3.52
N ARG A 105 -14.68 -0.01 -2.76
CA ARG A 105 -15.57 0.05 -1.59
C ARG A 105 -15.01 0.93 -0.47
N TYR A 106 -13.69 0.88 -0.24
CA TYR A 106 -13.02 1.78 0.72
C TYR A 106 -12.78 3.20 0.16
N GLY A 107 -13.08 3.46 -1.12
CA GLY A 107 -12.88 4.76 -1.74
C GLY A 107 -11.40 5.16 -1.94
N ALA A 108 -10.48 4.20 -1.83
CA ALA A 108 -9.05 4.44 -1.96
C ALA A 108 -8.60 4.55 -3.43
N ALA A 109 -7.48 5.23 -3.67
CA ALA A 109 -6.77 5.14 -4.94
C ALA A 109 -5.96 3.83 -5.00
N VAL A 110 -5.50 3.44 -6.19
CA VAL A 110 -4.79 2.17 -6.37
C VAL A 110 -3.63 2.29 -7.36
N VAL A 111 -2.49 1.70 -6.98
CA VAL A 111 -1.38 1.39 -7.87
C VAL A 111 -1.66 0.04 -8.52
N VAL A 112 -1.60 0.00 -9.85
CA VAL A 112 -1.71 -1.24 -10.62
C VAL A 112 -0.32 -1.59 -11.17
N MET A 113 0.23 -2.72 -10.73
CA MET A 113 1.52 -3.19 -11.22
C MET A 113 1.39 -3.80 -12.62
N ALA A 114 2.35 -3.50 -13.48
CA ALA A 114 2.50 -4.18 -14.78
C ALA A 114 3.07 -5.61 -14.59
N PHE A 115 2.26 -6.46 -13.97
CA PHE A 115 2.51 -7.87 -13.70
C PHE A 115 1.22 -8.63 -14.01
N ASP A 116 1.29 -9.60 -14.91
CA ASP A 116 0.16 -10.45 -15.29
C ASP A 116 0.49 -11.94 -15.13
N GLU A 117 -0.37 -12.81 -15.65
CA GLU A 117 -0.23 -14.26 -15.58
C GLU A 117 1.03 -14.78 -16.29
N GLN A 118 1.66 -13.97 -17.16
CA GLN A 118 2.91 -14.29 -17.86
C GLN A 118 4.15 -13.77 -17.13
N GLY A 119 3.97 -13.02 -16.04
CA GLY A 119 5.06 -12.49 -15.22
C GLY A 119 5.12 -10.96 -15.19
N GLN A 120 6.26 -10.46 -14.72
CA GLN A 120 6.52 -9.03 -14.62
C GLN A 120 6.91 -8.46 -15.99
N ALA A 121 6.31 -7.32 -16.38
CA ALA A 121 6.62 -6.66 -17.64
C ALA A 121 8.06 -6.14 -17.70
N ALA A 122 8.89 -6.80 -18.52
CA ALA A 122 10.27 -6.41 -18.79
C ALA A 122 10.38 -5.43 -19.98
N THR A 123 9.53 -5.57 -21.00
CA THR A 123 9.58 -4.74 -22.22
C THR A 123 8.58 -3.59 -22.18
N MET A 124 8.77 -2.58 -23.03
CA MET A 124 7.79 -1.50 -23.21
C MET A 124 6.45 -2.05 -23.69
N GLN A 125 6.48 -3.01 -24.63
CA GLN A 125 5.30 -3.64 -25.20
C GLN A 125 4.48 -4.35 -24.11
N ASP A 126 5.15 -5.08 -23.21
CA ASP A 126 4.48 -5.74 -22.08
C ASP A 126 3.85 -4.73 -21.12
N LYS A 127 4.58 -3.66 -20.78
CA LYS A 127 4.06 -2.61 -19.89
C LYS A 127 2.79 -1.99 -20.47
N VAL A 128 2.80 -1.64 -21.76
CA VAL A 128 1.63 -1.07 -22.46
C VAL A 128 0.48 -2.09 -22.51
N ARG A 129 0.75 -3.34 -22.90
CA ARG A 129 -0.25 -4.41 -23.01
C ARG A 129 -0.97 -4.65 -21.68
N ILE A 130 -0.21 -4.84 -20.61
CA ILE A 130 -0.77 -5.14 -19.28
C ILE A 130 -1.53 -3.94 -18.73
N CYS A 131 -0.97 -2.74 -18.76
CA CYS A 131 -1.65 -1.54 -18.27
C CYS A 131 -2.93 -1.23 -19.07
N THR A 132 -2.91 -1.43 -20.40
CA THR A 132 -4.10 -1.26 -21.25
C THR A 132 -5.20 -2.26 -20.90
N ARG A 133 -4.84 -3.54 -20.69
CA ARG A 133 -5.80 -4.57 -20.26
C ARG A 133 -6.39 -4.21 -18.89
N ALA A 134 -5.55 -3.88 -17.92
CA ALA A 134 -5.99 -3.50 -16.58
C ALA A 134 -6.93 -2.28 -16.62
N TYR A 135 -6.62 -1.26 -17.42
CA TYR A 135 -7.48 -0.08 -17.59
C TYR A 135 -8.87 -0.47 -18.10
N LYS A 136 -8.96 -1.29 -19.16
CA LYS A 136 -10.23 -1.76 -19.74
C LYS A 136 -11.08 -2.60 -18.77
N ILE A 137 -10.46 -3.26 -17.80
CA ILE A 137 -11.17 -4.03 -16.78
C ILE A 137 -11.74 -3.09 -15.69
N LEU A 138 -11.03 -2.01 -15.38
CA LEU A 138 -11.35 -1.12 -14.26
C LEU A 138 -12.29 0.04 -14.62
N VAL A 139 -12.23 0.54 -15.85
CA VAL A 139 -12.91 1.76 -16.35
C VAL A 139 -13.84 1.42 -17.49
#